data_AF-A0A7X7DUR1-F1
#
_entry.id   AF-A0A7X7DUR1-F1
#
_cell.length_a   1.000
_cell.length_b   1.000
_cell.length_c   1.000
_cell.angle_alpha   90.00
_cell.angle_beta   90.00
_cell.angle_gamma   90.00
#
_symmetry.space_group_name_H-M   'P 1'
#
loop_
_entity.id
_entity.type
_entity.pdbx_description
1 polymer ?
#
loop_
_entity_poly.entity_id
_entity_poly.type
_entity_poly.pdbx_seq_one_letter_code
_entity_poly.pdbx_strand_id
1 'polypeptide(L)'
;MSVVIELTDCFEILGVQPGAHLREIRSAFRRLALSCHPDIAGPQKAKQFETIAAAYAQLKSATPAQISESLKKKKSHGDAGKGSPFSWKKTPPRRPKNDRREEAERESSKRVQDLLLEKALVEAELSMARILEKATRKDEKRTVSSLSKRLLSTHPGVRVLALGALAGRPVEKNVFSSLIEMLRMWSPDDDTVEHLLLLDFSEEQKGDIAAALSARSLLLSEASALALLRWASILPVKMSVVRKLLSHPSPRVLSQALSRWSEKSLPDDLTLIRLLKREEDEVLAPLLRILKDRKVPVWAYGRVKMLAENHVSSAVRVWAQSIVRAQNLV
;
A
#
# COMPACT_ATOMS: atom_id res chain seq x y z
N MET A 1 37.78 18.75 -0.33
CA MET A 1 39.06 18.25 0.22
C MET A 1 38.72 17.40 1.43
N SER A 2 38.72 16.08 1.28
CA SER A 2 38.40 15.14 2.36
C SER A 2 39.55 15.17 3.36
N VAL A 3 39.35 15.78 4.52
CA VAL A 3 40.32 15.74 5.61
C VAL A 3 40.45 14.28 6.02
N VAL A 4 41.64 13.69 5.82
CA VAL A 4 41.94 12.34 6.30
C VAL A 4 42.12 12.46 7.81
N ILE A 5 41.05 12.18 8.56
CA ILE A 5 41.10 12.13 10.02
C ILE A 5 41.68 10.76 10.39
N GLU A 6 42.68 10.72 11.26
CA GLU A 6 43.24 9.45 11.73
C GLU A 6 42.24 8.76 12.68
N LEU A 7 42.21 7.41 12.67
CA LEU A 7 41.25 6.64 13.46
C LEU A 7 41.34 6.93 14.96
N THR A 8 42.54 7.27 15.45
CA THR A 8 42.78 7.65 16.85
C THR A 8 42.13 8.98 17.21
N ASP A 9 42.09 9.91 16.27
CA ASP A 9 41.57 11.25 16.49
C ASP A 9 40.05 11.21 16.44
N CYS A 10 39.46 10.26 15.72
CA CYS A 10 38.02 10.00 15.76
C CYS A 10 37.54 9.56 17.16
N PHE A 11 38.33 8.80 17.92
CA PHE A 11 37.98 8.45 19.31
C PHE A 11 38.02 9.69 20.22
N GLU A 12 39.01 10.56 20.02
CA GLU A 12 39.15 11.81 20.78
C GLU A 12 38.03 12.82 20.45
N ILE A 13 37.66 12.97 19.17
CA ILE A 13 36.55 13.83 18.72
C ILE A 13 35.22 13.39 19.33
N LEU A 14 35.00 12.07 19.47
CA LEU A 14 33.79 11.53 20.12
C LEU A 14 33.90 11.47 21.66
N GLY A 15 35.07 11.78 22.23
CA GLY A 15 35.31 11.75 23.67
C GLY A 15 35.20 10.36 24.29
N VAL A 16 35.58 9.31 23.54
CA VAL A 16 35.55 7.91 23.97
C VAL A 16 36.97 7.35 24.08
N GLN A 17 37.14 6.32 24.91
CA GLN A 17 38.45 5.69 25.08
C GLN A 17 38.92 5.02 23.77
N PRO A 18 40.23 5.06 23.45
CA PRO A 18 40.77 4.37 22.29
C PRO A 18 40.51 2.86 22.38
N GLY A 19 39.68 2.32 21.48
CA GLY A 19 39.23 0.92 21.53
C GLY A 19 37.87 0.69 22.20
N ALA A 20 37.09 1.75 22.47
CA ALA A 20 35.72 1.67 22.96
C ALA A 20 34.81 0.78 22.10
N HIS A 21 33.84 0.12 22.72
CA HIS A 21 32.92 -0.78 22.01
C HIS A 21 31.98 0.03 21.10
N LEU A 22 31.51 -0.55 19.99
CA LEU A 22 30.57 0.12 19.06
C LEU A 22 29.31 0.69 19.75
N ARG A 23 28.87 0.10 20.87
CA ARG A 23 27.75 0.61 21.67
C ARG A 23 28.09 1.96 22.32
N GLU A 24 29.30 2.13 22.83
CA GLU A 24 29.80 3.37 23.46
C GLU A 24 30.06 4.45 22.41
N ILE A 25 30.61 4.09 21.26
CA ILE A 25 30.79 5.01 20.13
C ILE A 25 29.44 5.58 19.67
N ARG A 26 28.40 4.73 19.58
CA ARG A 26 27.04 5.14 19.23
C ARG A 26 26.40 6.03 20.30
N SER A 27 26.56 5.70 21.58
CA SER A 27 25.98 6.51 22.66
C SER A 27 26.63 7.89 22.74
N ALA A 28 27.96 7.97 22.61
CA ALA A 28 28.71 9.22 22.59
C ALA A 28 28.33 10.10 21.38
N PHE A 29 28.22 9.51 20.18
CA PHE A 29 27.76 10.23 19.00
C PHE A 29 26.35 10.80 19.20
N ARG A 30 25.38 10.01 19.71
CA ARG A 30 24.00 10.49 19.94
C ARG A 30 23.95 11.66 20.91
N ARG A 31 24.75 11.60 21.99
CA ARG A 31 24.84 12.68 22.98
C ARG A 31 25.40 13.97 22.37
N LEU A 32 26.46 13.87 21.58
CA LEU A 32 27.10 15.01 20.92
C LEU A 32 26.25 15.58 19.77
N ALA A 33 25.58 14.72 19.01
CA ALA A 33 24.67 15.11 17.94
C ALA A 33 23.50 15.95 18.47
N LEU A 34 22.93 15.57 19.63
CA LEU A 34 21.84 16.34 20.26
C LEU A 34 22.30 17.72 20.75
N SER A 35 23.54 17.87 21.23
CA SER A 35 24.04 19.15 21.74
C SER A 35 24.56 20.11 20.65
N CYS A 36 24.85 19.57 19.46
CA CYS A 36 25.47 20.30 18.35
C CYS A 36 24.60 20.34 17.08
N HIS A 37 23.37 19.82 17.11
CA HIS A 37 22.46 19.87 15.97
C HIS A 37 22.20 21.33 15.56
N PRO A 38 22.27 21.69 14.26
CA PRO A 38 22.08 23.06 13.80
C PRO A 38 20.72 23.64 14.18
N ASP A 39 19.68 22.80 14.29
CA ASP A 39 18.34 23.22 14.73
C ASP A 39 18.25 23.63 16.21
N ILE A 40 19.18 23.15 17.05
CA ILE A 40 19.17 23.40 18.51
C ILE A 40 20.23 24.43 18.90
N ALA A 41 21.41 24.37 18.27
CA ALA A 41 22.57 25.18 18.63
C ALA A 41 22.98 26.23 17.59
N GLY A 42 22.23 26.34 16.49
CA GLY A 42 22.44 27.34 15.43
C GLY A 42 23.60 27.01 14.47
N PRO A 43 23.77 27.83 13.41
CA PRO A 43 24.69 27.56 12.31
C PRO A 43 26.18 27.59 12.70
N GLN A 44 26.52 28.18 13.85
CA GLN A 44 27.88 28.23 14.36
C GLN A 44 28.43 26.85 14.74
N LYS A 45 27.57 25.91 15.15
CA LYS A 45 27.96 24.53 15.50
C LYS A 45 27.86 23.53 14.35
N ALA A 46 27.39 23.96 13.16
CA ALA A 46 27.25 23.09 12.00
C ALA A 46 28.59 22.43 11.59
N LYS A 47 29.68 23.21 11.59
CA LYS A 47 31.03 22.69 11.31
C LYS A 47 31.49 21.66 12.33
N GLN A 48 31.13 21.82 13.60
CA GLN A 48 31.46 20.86 14.66
C GLN A 48 30.66 19.57 14.49
N PHE A 49 29.38 19.69 14.10
CA PHE A 49 28.53 18.55 13.80
C PHE A 49 29.05 17.73 12.61
N GLU A 50 29.52 18.39 11.55
CA GLU A 50 30.15 17.74 10.40
C GLU A 50 31.38 16.92 10.81
N THR A 51 32.26 17.49 11.64
CA THR A 51 33.45 16.78 12.16
C THR A 51 33.08 15.57 13.01
N ILE A 52 32.05 15.69 13.87
CA ILE A 52 31.55 14.61 14.72
C ILE A 52 30.92 13.49 13.86
N ALA A 53 30.17 13.85 12.83
CA ALA A 53 29.56 12.91 11.90
C ALA A 53 30.60 12.17 11.06
N ALA A 54 31.64 12.88 10.59
CA ALA A 54 32.76 12.29 9.86
C ALA A 54 33.54 11.29 10.72
N ALA A 55 33.86 11.65 11.96
CA ALA A 55 34.55 10.77 12.91
C ALA A 55 33.75 9.49 13.20
N TYR A 56 32.42 9.61 13.40
CA TYR A 56 31.54 8.46 13.60
C TYR A 56 31.46 7.55 12.36
N ALA A 57 31.34 8.13 11.17
CA ALA A 57 31.27 7.37 9.92
C ALA A 57 32.55 6.54 9.71
N GLN A 58 33.72 7.13 9.98
CA GLN A 58 35.01 6.47 9.84
C GLN A 58 35.20 5.32 10.85
N LEU A 59 34.82 5.52 12.12
CA LEU A 59 34.86 4.46 13.13
C LEU A 59 33.84 3.34 12.86
N LYS A 60 32.70 3.66 12.25
CA LYS A 60 31.69 2.67 11.86
C LYS A 60 32.15 1.82 10.67
N SER A 61 32.92 2.39 9.74
CA SER A 61 33.47 1.67 8.58
C SER A 61 34.76 0.89 8.88
N ALA A 62 35.44 1.20 9.99
CA ALA A 62 36.70 0.58 10.34
C ALA A 62 36.52 -0.85 10.86
N THR A 63 37.37 -1.77 10.39
CA THR A 63 37.39 -3.15 10.89
C THR A 63 38.12 -3.23 12.25
N PRO A 64 37.82 -4.22 13.09
CA PRO A 64 38.50 -4.41 14.38
C PRO A 64 40.03 -4.51 14.25
N ALA A 65 40.52 -5.06 13.14
CA ALA A 65 41.95 -5.15 12.84
C ALA A 65 42.59 -3.77 12.63
N GLN A 66 41.96 -2.90 11.83
CA GLN A 66 42.45 -1.54 11.56
C GLN A 66 42.45 -0.65 12.81
N ILE A 67 41.44 -0.82 13.68
CA ILE A 67 41.39 -0.14 14.98
C ILE A 67 42.57 -0.59 15.85
N SER A 68 42.84 -1.91 15.92
CA SER A 68 43.95 -2.45 16.70
C SER A 68 45.34 -2.03 16.19
N GLU A 69 45.51 -1.89 14.88
CA GLU A 69 46.76 -1.46 14.24
C GLU A 69 47.06 0.02 14.49
N SER A 70 46.02 0.87 14.42
CA SER A 70 46.11 2.31 14.70
C SER A 70 46.48 2.58 16.18
N LEU A 71 45.93 1.78 17.10
CA LEU A 71 46.27 1.84 18.52
C LEU A 71 47.71 1.40 18.82
N LYS A 72 48.28 0.49 18.00
CA LYS A 72 49.70 0.10 18.09
C LYS A 72 50.64 1.19 17.57
N LYS A 73 50.28 1.88 16.47
CA LYS A 73 51.06 3.01 15.92
C LYS A 73 51.19 4.20 16.88
N LYS A 74 50.17 4.50 17.70
CA LYS A 74 50.23 5.59 18.69
C LYS A 74 51.10 5.25 19.92
N LYS A 75 51.25 3.94 20.26
CA LYS A 75 52.16 3.46 21.31
C LYS A 75 53.64 3.52 20.94
N SER A 76 53.98 3.50 19.64
CA SER A 76 55.38 3.61 19.20
C SER A 76 55.95 5.03 19.18
N HIS A 77 55.13 6.06 19.45
CA HIS A 77 55.55 7.47 19.39
C HIS A 77 55.67 8.19 20.76
N GLY A 78 55.48 7.48 21.87
CA GLY A 78 55.71 8.00 23.23
C GLY A 78 57.06 7.58 23.79
N ASP A 79 58.00 8.53 23.79
CA ASP A 79 59.22 8.66 24.60
C ASP A 79 60.10 7.41 24.82
N ALA A 80 61.16 7.32 24.00
CA ALA A 80 62.30 6.44 24.21
C ALA A 80 63.30 7.08 25.20
N GLY A 81 63.00 6.99 26.49
CA GLY A 81 63.96 7.24 27.57
C GLY A 81 64.85 6.03 27.83
N LYS A 82 66.16 6.19 27.59
CA LYS A 82 67.23 5.19 27.82
C LYS A 82 67.33 4.68 29.27
N GLY A 83 67.64 3.39 29.40
CA GLY A 83 68.25 2.72 30.57
C GLY A 83 67.74 1.28 30.66
N SER A 84 68.51 0.19 30.75
CA SER A 84 69.86 -0.11 31.19
C SER A 84 70.18 -1.56 30.71
N PRO A 85 71.44 -1.99 30.48
CA PRO A 85 71.75 -3.28 29.86
C PRO A 85 71.65 -4.50 30.82
N PHE A 86 70.86 -4.39 31.88
CA PHE A 86 70.58 -5.47 32.83
C PHE A 86 69.10 -5.50 33.18
N SER A 87 68.31 -6.28 32.45
CA SER A 87 66.98 -6.71 32.93
C SER A 87 66.92 -8.23 32.92
N TRP A 88 67.13 -8.82 34.10
CA TRP A 88 66.88 -10.22 34.38
C TRP A 88 65.44 -10.57 33.99
N LYS A 89 65.27 -11.69 33.28
CA LYS A 89 63.96 -12.31 33.05
C LYS A 89 63.30 -12.58 34.40
N LYS A 90 62.36 -11.72 34.82
CA LYS A 90 61.40 -12.06 35.87
C LYS A 90 60.39 -13.03 35.27
N THR A 91 60.64 -14.32 35.46
CA THR A 91 59.59 -15.33 35.41
C THR A 91 58.49 -14.88 36.40
N PRO A 92 57.23 -14.69 35.97
CA PRO A 92 56.18 -14.28 36.89
C PRO A 92 56.03 -15.38 37.95
N PRO A 93 55.82 -15.02 39.23
CA PRO A 93 55.69 -16.01 40.29
C PRO A 93 54.52 -16.96 39.96
N ARG A 94 54.72 -18.26 40.16
CA ARG A 94 53.64 -19.26 40.08
C ARG A 94 52.60 -18.87 41.14
N ARG A 95 51.50 -18.24 40.70
CA ARG A 95 50.35 -17.89 41.56
C ARG A 95 49.83 -19.16 42.26
N PRO A 96 49.48 -19.10 43.55
CA PRO A 96 48.95 -20.24 44.29
C PRO A 96 47.63 -20.71 43.66
N LYS A 97 47.39 -22.03 43.72
CA LYS A 97 46.28 -22.72 43.04
C LYS A 97 44.89 -22.23 43.52
N ASN A 98 44.80 -21.66 44.73
CA ASN A 98 43.59 -21.08 45.30
C ASN A 98 43.17 -19.78 44.61
N ASP A 99 44.09 -18.84 44.34
CA ASP A 99 43.75 -17.56 43.71
C ASP A 99 43.18 -17.74 42.29
N ARG A 100 43.69 -18.71 41.54
CA ARG A 100 43.16 -19.06 40.21
C ARG A 100 41.77 -19.69 40.26
N ARG A 101 41.47 -20.43 41.35
CA ARG A 101 40.16 -21.05 41.56
C ARG A 101 39.13 -20.00 41.95
N GLU A 102 39.51 -19.06 42.83
CA GLU A 102 38.65 -17.92 43.19
C GLU A 102 38.41 -16.95 42.02
N GLU A 103 39.43 -16.66 41.20
CA GLU A 103 39.25 -15.87 39.97
C GLU A 103 38.29 -16.57 38.99
N ALA A 104 38.43 -17.88 38.79
CA ALA A 104 37.55 -18.66 37.92
C ALA A 104 36.11 -18.76 38.45
N GLU A 105 35.92 -18.87 39.76
CA GLU A 105 34.60 -18.86 40.41
C GLU A 105 33.94 -17.47 40.34
N ARG A 106 34.71 -16.39 40.44
CA ARG A 106 34.21 -15.02 40.19
C ARG A 106 33.85 -14.80 38.73
N GLU A 107 34.64 -15.34 37.81
CA GLU A 107 34.38 -15.23 36.38
C GLU A 107 33.15 -16.07 35.96
N SER A 108 32.98 -17.27 36.51
CA SER A 108 31.78 -18.07 36.31
C SER A 108 30.54 -17.40 36.90
N SER A 109 30.65 -16.81 38.09
CA SER A 109 29.56 -16.05 38.73
C SER A 109 29.15 -14.83 37.90
N LYS A 110 30.11 -14.09 37.33
CA LYS A 110 29.82 -12.98 36.40
C LYS A 110 29.14 -13.46 35.13
N ARG A 111 29.59 -14.56 34.52
CA ARG A 111 28.94 -15.15 33.33
C ARG A 111 27.50 -15.59 33.63
N VAL A 112 27.27 -16.18 34.80
CA VAL A 112 25.90 -16.54 35.24
C VAL A 112 25.05 -15.29 35.43
N GLN A 113 25.59 -14.22 36.03
CA GLN A 113 24.89 -12.95 36.18
C GLN A 113 24.58 -12.28 34.84
N ASP A 114 25.52 -12.30 33.89
CA ASP A 114 25.35 -11.78 32.53
C ASP A 114 24.27 -12.57 31.77
N LEU A 115 24.27 -13.91 31.86
CA LEU A 115 23.23 -14.76 31.26
C LEU A 115 21.84 -14.52 31.87
N LEU A 116 21.76 -14.30 33.19
CA LEU A 116 20.51 -13.96 33.85
C LEU A 116 20.00 -12.58 33.42
N LEU A 117 20.90 -11.60 33.24
CA LEU A 117 20.56 -10.28 32.74
C LEU A 117 20.08 -10.35 31.28
N GLU A 118 20.76 -11.09 30.43
CA GLU A 118 20.34 -11.32 29.04
C GLU A 118 18.97 -11.99 28.97
N LYS A 119 18.74 -13.05 29.78
CA LYS A 119 17.43 -13.70 29.87
C LYS A 119 16.34 -12.72 30.30
N ALA A 120 16.58 -11.92 31.33
CA ALA A 120 15.62 -10.93 31.81
C ALA A 120 15.32 -9.85 30.75
N LEU A 121 16.32 -9.42 30.00
CA LEU A 121 16.15 -8.48 28.88
C LEU A 121 15.31 -9.08 27.76
N VAL A 122 15.59 -10.32 27.34
CA VAL A 122 14.80 -11.02 26.31
C VAL A 122 13.35 -11.22 26.75
N GLU A 123 13.11 -11.60 28.01
CA GLU A 123 11.76 -11.71 28.56
C GLU A 123 11.04 -10.35 28.56
N ALA A 124 11.74 -9.27 28.93
CA ALA A 124 11.19 -7.92 28.86
C ALA A 124 10.87 -7.50 27.42
N GLU A 125 11.74 -7.74 26.45
CA GLU A 125 11.52 -7.46 25.04
C GLU A 125 10.29 -8.22 24.49
N LEU A 126 10.17 -9.52 24.80
CA LEU A 126 9.00 -10.32 24.44
C LEU A 126 7.72 -9.80 25.10
N SER A 127 7.81 -9.36 26.36
CA SER A 127 6.66 -8.77 27.07
C SER A 127 6.21 -7.45 26.41
N MET A 128 7.16 -6.58 26.02
CA MET A 128 6.86 -5.32 25.34
C MET A 128 6.28 -5.57 23.95
N ALA A 129 6.82 -6.53 23.19
CA ALA A 129 6.28 -6.91 21.88
C ALA A 129 4.80 -7.35 21.98
N ARG A 130 4.46 -8.16 23.00
CA ARG A 130 3.07 -8.57 23.26
C ARG A 130 2.16 -7.41 23.64
N ILE A 131 2.67 -6.43 24.41
CA ILE A 131 1.89 -5.24 24.79
C ILE A 131 1.63 -4.37 23.55
N LEU A 132 2.65 -4.14 22.73
CA LEU A 132 2.53 -3.38 21.49
C LEU A 132 1.55 -4.06 20.53
N GLU A 133 1.65 -5.36 20.33
CA GLU A 133 0.71 -6.12 19.50
C GLU A 133 -0.74 -6.03 20.00
N LYS A 134 -0.94 -6.06 21.33
CA LYS A 134 -2.28 -5.87 21.92
C LYS A 134 -2.80 -4.45 21.72
N ALA A 135 -1.93 -3.44 21.83
CA ALA A 135 -2.29 -2.05 21.61
C ALA A 135 -2.66 -1.78 20.15
N THR A 136 -1.83 -2.23 19.20
CA THR A 136 -2.10 -2.08 17.76
C THR A 136 -3.40 -2.77 17.36
N ARG A 137 -3.63 -4.02 17.78
CA ARG A 137 -4.90 -4.72 17.53
C ARG A 137 -6.11 -4.01 18.10
N LYS A 138 -5.98 -3.38 19.28
CA LYS A 138 -7.07 -2.63 19.90
C LYS A 138 -7.37 -1.36 19.09
N ASP A 139 -6.34 -0.67 18.61
CA ASP A 139 -6.50 0.51 17.77
C ASP A 139 -7.06 0.16 16.39
N GLU A 140 -6.61 -0.93 15.76
CA GLU A 140 -7.18 -1.45 14.51
C GLU A 140 -8.67 -1.76 14.67
N LYS A 141 -9.05 -2.50 15.72
CA LYS A 141 -10.47 -2.79 16.00
C LYS A 141 -11.30 -1.52 16.22
N ARG A 142 -10.73 -0.51 16.89
CA ARG A 142 -11.37 0.79 17.06
C ARG A 142 -11.52 1.52 15.72
N THR A 143 -10.51 1.47 14.86
CA THR A 143 -10.57 2.08 13.53
C THR A 143 -11.61 1.40 12.65
N VAL A 144 -11.66 0.06 12.62
CA VAL A 144 -12.67 -0.71 11.87
C VAL A 144 -14.08 -0.38 12.37
N SER A 145 -14.29 -0.37 13.69
CA SER A 145 -15.60 -0.02 14.27
C SER A 145 -15.99 1.43 13.95
N SER A 146 -15.03 2.36 13.98
CA SER A 146 -15.26 3.76 13.61
C SER A 146 -15.62 3.91 12.14
N LEU A 147 -14.91 3.22 11.25
CA LEU A 147 -15.15 3.24 9.81
C LEU A 147 -16.52 2.65 9.47
N SER A 148 -16.87 1.47 10.02
CA SER A 148 -18.19 0.88 9.84
C SER A 148 -19.31 1.85 10.26
N LYS A 149 -19.18 2.52 11.40
CA LYS A 149 -20.17 3.52 11.86
C LYS A 149 -20.28 4.71 10.90
N ARG A 150 -19.16 5.18 10.35
CA ARG A 150 -19.14 6.32 9.41
C ARG A 150 -19.69 5.96 8.04
N LEU A 151 -19.40 4.76 7.54
CA LEU A 151 -20.00 4.23 6.31
C LEU A 151 -21.52 4.14 6.43
N LEU A 152 -22.02 3.77 7.61
CA LEU A 152 -23.45 3.69 7.90
C LEU A 152 -24.06 5.03 8.37
N SER A 153 -23.35 6.16 8.17
CA SER A 153 -23.88 7.48 8.51
C SER A 153 -24.93 7.94 7.50
N THR A 154 -25.93 8.68 7.98
CA THR A 154 -26.93 9.33 7.14
C THR A 154 -26.33 10.42 6.25
N HIS A 155 -25.24 11.05 6.66
CA HIS A 155 -24.63 12.17 5.95
C HIS A 155 -23.69 11.69 4.83
N PRO A 156 -23.92 12.06 3.55
CA PRO A 156 -23.13 11.57 2.40
C PRO A 156 -21.64 11.91 2.52
N GLY A 157 -21.30 13.14 2.91
CA GLY A 157 -19.89 13.54 3.09
C GLY A 157 -19.15 12.71 4.15
N VAL A 158 -19.83 12.23 5.20
CA VAL A 158 -19.19 11.36 6.21
C VAL A 158 -18.86 10.00 5.61
N ARG A 159 -19.72 9.49 4.72
CA ARG A 159 -19.49 8.24 4.01
C ARG A 159 -18.34 8.37 3.01
N VAL A 160 -18.30 9.44 2.22
CA VAL A 160 -17.18 9.72 1.29
C VAL A 160 -15.85 9.83 2.04
N LEU A 161 -15.81 10.54 3.17
CA LEU A 161 -14.60 10.60 4.01
C LEU A 161 -14.19 9.22 4.56
N ALA A 162 -15.16 8.39 4.92
CA ALA A 162 -14.88 7.02 5.36
C ALA A 162 -14.35 6.16 4.21
N LEU A 163 -14.87 6.30 2.99
CA LEU A 163 -14.36 5.63 1.80
C LEU A 163 -12.94 6.08 1.47
N GLY A 164 -12.67 7.39 1.53
CA GLY A 164 -11.32 7.93 1.33
C GLY A 164 -10.30 7.38 2.33
N ALA A 165 -10.72 7.13 3.58
CA ALA A 165 -9.87 6.51 4.60
C ALA A 165 -9.55 5.02 4.33
N LEU A 166 -10.31 4.36 3.45
CA LEU A 166 -10.06 2.98 3.00
C LEU A 166 -9.10 2.90 1.81
N ALA A 167 -8.78 4.03 1.17
CA ALA A 167 -7.91 4.05 0.00
C ALA A 167 -6.50 3.52 0.34
N GLY A 168 -5.95 2.70 -0.56
CA GLY A 168 -4.59 2.16 -0.43
C GLY A 168 -4.43 1.00 0.58
N ARG A 169 -5.52 0.42 1.06
CA ARG A 169 -5.50 -0.77 1.93
C ARG A 169 -6.53 -1.80 1.47
N PRO A 170 -6.27 -3.11 1.64
CA PRO A 170 -7.26 -4.13 1.34
C PRO A 170 -8.46 -3.99 2.28
N VAL A 171 -9.67 -4.13 1.73
CA VAL A 171 -10.91 -3.93 2.50
C VAL A 171 -11.25 -5.18 3.31
N GLU A 172 -11.16 -5.06 4.64
CA GLU A 172 -11.52 -6.13 5.58
C GLU A 172 -12.99 -6.55 5.46
N LYS A 173 -13.29 -7.83 5.74
CA LYS A 173 -14.65 -8.41 5.61
C LYS A 173 -15.74 -7.63 6.38
N ASN A 174 -15.43 -7.16 7.58
CA ASN A 174 -16.40 -6.42 8.42
C ASN A 174 -16.68 -5.01 7.90
N VAL A 175 -15.68 -4.37 7.31
CA VAL A 175 -15.85 -3.08 6.63
C VAL A 175 -16.62 -3.29 5.33
N PHE A 176 -16.28 -4.35 4.60
CA PHE A 176 -16.97 -4.71 3.36
C PHE A 176 -18.47 -4.96 3.55
N SER A 177 -18.87 -5.69 4.59
CA SER A 177 -20.30 -5.87 4.90
C SER A 177 -21.00 -4.54 5.20
N SER A 178 -20.29 -3.61 5.84
CA SER A 178 -20.79 -2.24 6.07
C SER A 178 -20.91 -1.45 4.76
N LEU A 179 -20.01 -1.64 3.79
CA LEU A 179 -20.11 -1.03 2.45
C LEU A 179 -21.32 -1.55 1.67
N ILE A 180 -21.58 -2.85 1.72
CA ILE A 180 -22.75 -3.43 1.05
C ILE A 180 -24.05 -2.93 1.70
N GLU A 181 -24.12 -2.89 3.02
CA GLU A 181 -25.27 -2.30 3.73
C GLU A 181 -25.42 -0.80 3.44
N MET A 182 -24.32 -0.06 3.34
CA MET A 182 -24.34 1.34 2.89
C MET A 182 -24.97 1.49 1.51
N LEU A 183 -24.51 0.69 0.54
CA LEU A 183 -25.07 0.67 -0.80
C LEU A 183 -26.51 0.18 -0.83
N ARG A 184 -26.96 -0.61 0.14
CA ARG A 184 -28.36 -1.02 0.28
C ARG A 184 -29.24 0.09 0.84
N MET A 185 -28.74 0.91 1.77
CA MET A 185 -29.52 1.96 2.40
C MET A 185 -29.62 3.25 1.57
N TRP A 186 -28.53 3.66 0.92
CA TRP A 186 -28.46 4.95 0.23
C TRP A 186 -28.10 4.78 -1.24
N SER A 187 -28.73 5.57 -2.12
CA SER A 187 -28.27 5.68 -3.50
C SER A 187 -26.89 6.35 -3.52
N PRO A 188 -25.88 5.74 -4.16
CA PRO A 188 -24.57 6.35 -4.25
C PRO A 188 -24.62 7.56 -5.19
N ASP A 189 -24.02 8.66 -4.75
CA ASP A 189 -23.71 9.81 -5.60
C ASP A 189 -22.41 9.56 -6.38
N ASP A 190 -22.06 10.48 -7.28
CA ASP A 190 -20.89 10.34 -8.16
C ASP A 190 -19.58 10.22 -7.37
N ASP A 191 -19.43 11.04 -6.32
CA ASP A 191 -18.27 10.98 -5.43
C ASP A 191 -18.17 9.61 -4.74
N THR A 192 -19.29 9.06 -4.24
CA THR A 192 -19.32 7.73 -3.64
C THR A 192 -18.90 6.66 -4.64
N VAL A 193 -19.42 6.69 -5.86
CA VAL A 193 -19.06 5.73 -6.90
C VAL A 193 -17.58 5.84 -7.25
N GLU A 194 -17.07 7.05 -7.47
CA GLU A 194 -15.66 7.27 -7.79
C GLU A 194 -14.74 6.69 -6.71
N HIS A 195 -15.00 6.99 -5.43
CA HIS A 195 -14.21 6.47 -4.33
C HIS A 195 -14.29 4.95 -4.23
N LEU A 196 -15.49 4.37 -4.42
CA LEU A 196 -15.67 2.91 -4.39
C LEU A 196 -14.85 2.22 -5.47
N LEU A 197 -14.85 2.73 -6.71
CA LEU A 197 -14.15 2.07 -7.82
C LEU A 197 -12.62 2.14 -7.69
N LEU A 198 -12.10 3.01 -6.82
CA LEU A 198 -10.68 3.15 -6.50
C LEU A 198 -10.20 2.25 -5.35
N LEU A 199 -11.12 1.61 -4.60
CA LEU A 199 -10.75 0.77 -3.47
C LEU A 199 -10.11 -0.57 -3.91
N ASP A 200 -9.21 -1.06 -3.08
CA ASP A 200 -8.53 -2.34 -3.28
C ASP A 200 -9.42 -3.50 -2.81
N PHE A 201 -10.26 -3.97 -3.72
CA PHE A 201 -11.17 -5.10 -3.53
C PHE A 201 -10.58 -6.40 -4.05
N SER A 202 -10.88 -7.52 -3.38
CA SER A 202 -10.70 -8.85 -3.96
C SER A 202 -11.63 -9.06 -5.17
N GLU A 203 -11.34 -10.02 -6.04
CA GLU A 203 -12.19 -10.31 -7.21
C GLU A 203 -13.65 -10.65 -6.84
N GLU A 204 -13.85 -11.36 -5.72
CA GLU A 204 -15.19 -11.63 -5.17
C GLU A 204 -15.89 -10.33 -4.75
N GLN A 205 -15.20 -9.48 -3.99
CA GLN A 205 -15.72 -8.18 -3.55
C GLN A 205 -16.04 -7.26 -4.72
N LYS A 206 -15.21 -7.25 -5.78
CA LYS A 206 -15.49 -6.49 -7.00
C LYS A 206 -16.79 -6.94 -7.65
N GLY A 207 -17.04 -8.26 -7.70
CA GLY A 207 -18.27 -8.84 -8.20
C GLY A 207 -19.50 -8.36 -7.43
N ASP A 208 -19.44 -8.38 -6.10
CA ASP A 208 -20.53 -7.94 -5.22
C ASP A 208 -20.82 -6.44 -5.33
N ILE A 209 -19.78 -5.60 -5.37
CA ILE A 209 -19.91 -4.15 -5.58
C ILE A 209 -20.51 -3.86 -6.96
N ALA A 210 -20.03 -4.53 -8.01
CA ALA A 210 -20.57 -4.41 -9.35
C ALA A 210 -22.06 -4.81 -9.38
N ALA A 211 -22.43 -5.90 -8.70
CA ALA A 211 -23.80 -6.37 -8.60
C ALA A 211 -24.71 -5.37 -7.86
N ALA A 212 -24.22 -4.79 -6.76
CA ALA A 212 -24.93 -3.79 -5.96
C ALA A 212 -25.17 -2.48 -6.73
N LEU A 213 -24.13 -1.94 -7.38
CA LEU A 213 -24.24 -0.72 -8.19
C LEU A 213 -25.15 -0.93 -9.41
N SER A 214 -24.94 -2.02 -10.16
CA SER A 214 -25.72 -2.31 -11.36
C SER A 214 -27.20 -2.61 -11.08
N ALA A 215 -27.55 -3.11 -9.89
CA ALA A 215 -28.94 -3.29 -9.49
C ALA A 215 -29.73 -1.97 -9.44
N ARG A 216 -29.03 -0.84 -9.36
CA ARG A 216 -29.59 0.52 -9.35
C ARG A 216 -29.24 1.28 -10.61
N SER A 217 -29.11 0.59 -11.75
CA SER A 217 -28.74 1.19 -13.03
C SER A 217 -29.57 2.42 -13.39
N LEU A 218 -30.85 2.49 -13.01
CA LEU A 218 -31.73 3.64 -13.28
C LEU A 218 -31.41 4.90 -12.46
N LEU A 219 -30.74 4.75 -11.30
CA LEU A 219 -30.46 5.84 -10.36
C LEU A 219 -29.03 6.37 -10.48
N LEU A 220 -28.15 5.65 -11.18
CA LEU A 220 -26.80 6.10 -11.42
C LEU A 220 -26.80 7.27 -12.41
N SER A 221 -25.89 8.22 -12.20
CA SER A 221 -25.62 9.24 -13.22
C SER A 221 -24.98 8.60 -14.45
N GLU A 222 -25.00 9.33 -15.58
CA GLU A 222 -24.28 8.91 -16.79
C GLU A 222 -22.78 8.66 -16.51
N ALA A 223 -22.13 9.56 -15.77
CA ALA A 223 -20.70 9.45 -15.47
C ALA A 223 -20.40 8.19 -14.63
N SER A 224 -21.18 7.96 -13.58
CA SER A 224 -21.08 6.80 -12.70
C SER A 224 -21.35 5.48 -13.44
N ALA A 225 -22.37 5.44 -14.29
CA ALA A 225 -22.70 4.27 -15.09
C ALA A 225 -21.58 3.93 -16.11
N LEU A 226 -21.00 4.94 -16.77
CA LEU A 226 -19.87 4.75 -17.68
C LEU A 226 -18.58 4.33 -16.94
N ALA A 227 -18.32 4.88 -15.76
CA ALA A 227 -17.22 4.44 -14.90
C ALA A 227 -17.38 2.97 -14.50
N LEU A 228 -18.59 2.57 -14.10
CA LEU A 228 -18.92 1.18 -13.78
C LEU A 228 -18.70 0.24 -14.98
N LEU A 229 -19.12 0.62 -16.20
CA LEU A 229 -18.88 -0.19 -17.40
C LEU A 229 -17.40 -0.41 -17.69
N ARG A 230 -16.58 0.63 -17.53
CA ARG A 230 -15.13 0.55 -17.73
C ARG A 230 -14.51 -0.36 -16.68
N TRP A 231 -14.83 -0.13 -15.42
CA TRP A 231 -14.31 -0.90 -14.30
C TRP A 231 -14.71 -2.38 -14.35
N ALA A 232 -15.96 -2.67 -14.71
CA ALA A 232 -16.47 -4.05 -14.80
C ALA A 232 -15.98 -4.82 -16.04
N SER A 233 -15.39 -4.16 -17.04
CA SER A 233 -15.02 -4.79 -18.32
C SER A 233 -14.01 -5.94 -18.20
N ILE A 234 -13.19 -5.90 -17.16
CA ILE A 234 -12.18 -6.91 -16.83
C ILE A 234 -12.68 -7.99 -15.87
N LEU A 235 -13.87 -7.81 -15.29
CA LEU A 235 -14.43 -8.72 -14.29
C LEU A 235 -15.15 -9.90 -14.94
N PRO A 236 -15.20 -11.07 -14.26
CA PRO A 236 -15.99 -12.21 -14.73
C PRO A 236 -17.49 -11.89 -14.82
N VAL A 237 -17.97 -10.95 -14.00
CA VAL A 237 -19.38 -10.51 -13.97
C VAL A 237 -19.73 -9.45 -15.04
N LYS A 238 -18.82 -9.13 -15.97
CA LYS A 238 -19.02 -8.04 -16.96
C LYS A 238 -20.37 -8.08 -17.67
N MET A 239 -20.84 -9.25 -18.09
CA MET A 239 -22.09 -9.37 -18.84
C MET A 239 -23.33 -9.16 -17.98
N SER A 240 -23.29 -9.51 -16.70
CA SER A 240 -24.42 -9.25 -15.79
C SER A 240 -24.58 -7.74 -15.54
N VAL A 241 -23.46 -7.01 -15.45
CA VAL A 241 -23.43 -5.54 -15.35
C VAL A 241 -23.95 -4.90 -16.63
N VAL A 242 -23.44 -5.32 -17.79
CA VAL A 242 -23.89 -4.83 -19.10
C VAL A 242 -25.40 -5.01 -19.27
N ARG A 243 -25.93 -6.21 -18.97
CA ARG A 243 -27.37 -6.51 -19.07
C ARG A 243 -28.22 -5.57 -18.22
N LYS A 244 -27.81 -5.32 -16.97
CA LYS A 244 -28.54 -4.40 -16.07
C LYS A 244 -28.48 -2.95 -16.54
N LEU A 245 -27.36 -2.52 -17.11
CA LEU A 245 -27.17 -1.16 -17.63
C LEU A 245 -27.89 -0.88 -18.95
N LEU A 246 -28.35 -1.91 -19.68
CA LEU A 246 -29.26 -1.72 -20.82
C LEU A 246 -30.63 -1.14 -20.44
N SER A 247 -30.94 -1.04 -19.15
CA SER A 247 -32.14 -0.35 -18.67
C SER A 247 -31.91 1.15 -18.40
N HIS A 248 -30.68 1.66 -18.51
CA HIS A 248 -30.32 3.03 -18.16
C HIS A 248 -30.98 4.07 -19.10
N PRO A 249 -31.37 5.27 -18.62
CA PRO A 249 -32.03 6.28 -19.45
C PRO A 249 -31.12 6.94 -20.49
N SER A 250 -29.84 7.18 -20.18
CA SER A 250 -28.88 7.84 -21.10
C SER A 250 -28.57 6.98 -22.35
N PRO A 251 -28.68 7.55 -23.57
CA PRO A 251 -28.34 6.86 -24.82
C PRO A 251 -26.86 6.49 -24.89
N ARG A 252 -25.96 7.30 -24.31
CA ARG A 252 -24.51 7.03 -24.30
C ARG A 252 -24.16 5.78 -23.50
N VAL A 253 -24.79 5.61 -22.34
CA VAL A 253 -24.61 4.41 -21.51
C VAL A 253 -25.12 3.18 -22.25
N LEU A 254 -26.30 3.27 -22.88
CA LEU A 254 -26.86 2.18 -23.68
C LEU A 254 -25.96 1.80 -24.85
N SER A 255 -25.47 2.79 -25.60
CA SER A 255 -24.54 2.58 -26.71
C SER A 255 -23.27 1.85 -26.25
N GLN A 256 -22.68 2.30 -25.15
CA GLN A 256 -21.47 1.68 -24.57
C GLN A 256 -21.71 0.29 -23.95
N ALA A 257 -22.91 0.03 -23.44
CA ALA A 257 -23.31 -1.29 -22.98
C ALA A 257 -23.50 -2.25 -24.16
N LEU A 258 -24.20 -1.81 -25.22
CA LEU A 258 -24.43 -2.60 -26.44
C LEU A 258 -23.13 -2.91 -27.18
N SER A 259 -22.19 -1.96 -27.26
CA SER A 259 -20.89 -2.19 -27.91
C SER A 259 -20.04 -3.25 -27.21
N ARG A 260 -20.29 -3.48 -25.92
CA ARG A 260 -19.65 -4.53 -25.09
C ARG A 260 -20.44 -5.84 -25.07
N TRP A 261 -21.56 -5.94 -25.78
CA TRP A 261 -22.38 -7.15 -25.80
C TRP A 261 -21.65 -8.28 -26.53
N SER A 262 -21.16 -9.26 -25.77
CA SER A 262 -20.45 -10.43 -26.31
C SER A 262 -21.25 -11.73 -26.25
N GLU A 263 -22.48 -11.70 -25.72
CA GLU A 263 -23.31 -12.90 -25.62
C GLU A 263 -23.79 -13.38 -27.00
N LYS A 264 -23.97 -14.71 -27.12
CA LYS A 264 -24.59 -15.30 -28.32
C LYS A 264 -26.09 -15.06 -28.34
N SER A 265 -26.73 -15.05 -27.18
CA SER A 265 -28.13 -14.67 -27.05
C SER A 265 -28.33 -13.18 -27.28
N LEU A 266 -29.51 -12.83 -27.78
CA LEU A 266 -29.98 -11.46 -27.75
C LEU A 266 -30.28 -11.02 -26.30
N PRO A 267 -30.32 -9.70 -26.03
CA PRO A 267 -30.98 -9.17 -24.86
C PRO A 267 -32.42 -9.72 -24.73
N ASP A 268 -32.97 -9.69 -23.51
CA ASP A 268 -34.34 -10.12 -23.26
C ASP A 268 -35.35 -9.29 -24.07
N ASP A 269 -36.48 -9.90 -24.44
CA ASP A 269 -37.47 -9.28 -25.31
C ASP A 269 -37.98 -7.94 -24.77
N LEU A 270 -38.15 -7.80 -23.45
CA LEU A 270 -38.57 -6.53 -22.83
C LEU A 270 -37.51 -5.43 -23.02
N THR A 271 -36.23 -5.76 -22.86
CA THR A 271 -35.13 -4.84 -23.16
C THR A 271 -35.07 -4.51 -24.64
N LEU A 272 -35.19 -5.51 -25.54
CA LEU A 272 -35.21 -5.26 -26.98
C LEU A 272 -36.37 -4.34 -27.40
N ILE A 273 -37.58 -4.57 -26.89
CA ILE A 273 -38.75 -3.74 -27.16
C ILE A 273 -38.48 -2.30 -26.71
N ARG A 274 -37.92 -2.10 -25.51
CA ARG A 274 -37.57 -0.77 -25.00
C ARG A 274 -36.52 -0.08 -25.87
N LEU A 275 -35.47 -0.79 -26.28
CA LEU A 275 -34.39 -0.24 -27.09
C LEU A 275 -34.82 0.05 -28.54
N LEU A 276 -35.65 -0.80 -29.15
CA LEU A 276 -36.15 -0.59 -30.52
C LEU A 276 -37.18 0.53 -30.64
N LYS A 277 -37.83 0.90 -29.52
CA LYS A 277 -38.74 2.06 -29.44
C LYS A 277 -38.02 3.40 -29.41
N ARG A 278 -36.71 3.41 -29.15
CA ARG A 278 -35.88 4.61 -29.21
C ARG A 278 -35.66 5.07 -30.65
N GLU A 279 -35.29 6.33 -30.80
CA GLU A 279 -35.01 6.99 -32.10
C GLU A 279 -33.56 7.49 -32.19
N GLU A 280 -32.82 7.45 -31.07
CA GLU A 280 -31.42 7.85 -31.01
C GLU A 280 -30.55 6.85 -31.80
N ASP A 281 -29.81 7.34 -32.80
CA ASP A 281 -28.99 6.51 -33.66
C ASP A 281 -27.80 5.88 -32.94
N GLU A 282 -27.24 6.57 -31.95
CA GLU A 282 -26.22 6.05 -31.03
C GLU A 282 -26.64 4.75 -30.35
N VAL A 283 -27.94 4.52 -30.12
CA VAL A 283 -28.49 3.31 -29.51
C VAL A 283 -28.90 2.30 -30.58
N LEU A 284 -29.62 2.75 -31.61
CA LEU A 284 -30.16 1.87 -32.64
C LEU A 284 -29.06 1.23 -33.50
N ALA A 285 -28.01 1.96 -33.87
CA ALA A 285 -26.93 1.42 -34.71
C ALA A 285 -26.22 0.20 -34.07
N PRO A 286 -25.70 0.27 -32.82
CA PRO A 286 -25.09 -0.90 -32.19
C PRO A 286 -26.10 -2.03 -31.93
N LEU A 287 -27.37 -1.70 -31.62
CA LEU A 287 -28.42 -2.71 -31.46
C LEU A 287 -28.68 -3.49 -32.75
N LEU A 288 -28.84 -2.78 -33.88
CA LEU A 288 -29.07 -3.39 -35.18
C LEU A 288 -27.88 -4.26 -35.61
N ARG A 289 -26.65 -3.87 -35.29
CA ARG A 289 -25.47 -4.70 -35.52
C ARG A 289 -25.57 -6.04 -34.78
N ILE A 290 -25.98 -6.05 -33.52
CA ILE A 290 -26.20 -7.29 -32.75
C ILE A 290 -27.31 -8.13 -33.37
N LEU A 291 -28.43 -7.50 -33.76
CA LEU A 291 -29.59 -8.16 -34.37
C LEU A 291 -29.26 -8.81 -35.72
N LYS A 292 -28.37 -8.19 -36.51
CA LYS A 292 -27.88 -8.76 -37.77
C LYS A 292 -27.20 -10.11 -37.54
N ASP A 293 -26.36 -10.20 -36.52
CA ASP A 293 -25.53 -11.38 -36.26
C ASP A 293 -26.30 -12.54 -35.59
N ARG A 294 -27.47 -12.27 -34.99
CA ARG A 294 -28.17 -13.23 -34.09
C ARG A 294 -29.60 -13.60 -34.50
N LYS A 295 -30.05 -13.16 -35.68
CA LYS A 295 -31.44 -13.24 -36.19
C LYS A 295 -32.41 -12.37 -35.40
N VAL A 296 -33.27 -11.67 -36.11
CA VAL A 296 -34.25 -10.76 -35.51
C VAL A 296 -35.47 -11.57 -35.03
N PRO A 297 -36.05 -11.25 -33.86
CA PRO A 297 -37.33 -11.82 -33.45
C PRO A 297 -38.47 -11.41 -34.39
N VAL A 298 -39.43 -12.30 -34.64
CA VAL A 298 -40.55 -12.07 -35.59
C VAL A 298 -41.33 -10.79 -35.24
N TRP A 299 -41.57 -10.53 -33.96
CA TRP A 299 -42.29 -9.34 -33.50
C TRP A 299 -41.56 -8.02 -33.84
N ALA A 300 -40.24 -8.05 -34.05
CA ALA A 300 -39.44 -6.88 -34.36
C ALA A 300 -39.35 -6.58 -35.86
N TYR A 301 -39.80 -7.49 -36.74
CA TYR A 301 -39.68 -7.33 -38.19
C TYR A 301 -40.31 -6.04 -38.71
N GLY A 302 -41.53 -5.72 -38.27
CA GLY A 302 -42.22 -4.49 -38.67
C GLY A 302 -41.44 -3.23 -38.29
N ARG A 303 -40.92 -3.18 -37.06
CA ARG A 303 -40.12 -2.04 -36.60
C ARG A 303 -38.80 -1.90 -37.37
N VAL A 304 -38.11 -3.01 -37.64
CA VAL A 304 -36.85 -3.00 -38.41
C VAL A 304 -37.10 -2.54 -39.85
N LYS A 305 -38.20 -2.95 -40.50
CA LYS A 305 -38.61 -2.43 -41.82
C LYS A 305 -38.87 -0.93 -41.78
N MET A 306 -39.64 -0.44 -40.80
CA MET A 306 -39.89 1.01 -40.67
C MET A 306 -38.59 1.79 -40.47
N LEU A 307 -37.65 1.28 -39.68
CA LEU A 307 -36.34 1.91 -39.48
C LEU A 307 -35.51 1.93 -40.77
N ALA A 308 -35.63 0.91 -41.63
CA ALA A 308 -34.92 0.81 -42.90
C ALA A 308 -35.39 1.86 -43.94
N GLU A 309 -36.67 2.22 -43.90
CA GLU A 309 -37.31 3.11 -44.87
C GLU A 309 -37.29 4.57 -44.40
N ASN A 310 -37.67 4.81 -43.14
CA ASN A 310 -38.12 6.14 -42.69
C ASN A 310 -37.21 6.81 -41.66
N HIS A 311 -36.19 6.12 -41.13
CA HIS A 311 -35.37 6.69 -40.05
C HIS A 311 -34.47 7.84 -40.54
N VAL A 312 -34.33 8.89 -39.71
CA VAL A 312 -33.60 10.13 -40.05
C VAL A 312 -32.11 9.86 -40.28
N SER A 313 -31.47 9.10 -39.39
CA SER A 313 -30.05 8.73 -39.51
C SER A 313 -29.81 7.71 -40.61
N SER A 314 -28.89 8.02 -41.52
CA SER A 314 -28.47 7.13 -42.63
C SER A 314 -27.83 5.85 -42.13
N ALA A 315 -27.06 5.90 -41.03
CA ALA A 315 -26.41 4.74 -40.45
C ALA A 315 -27.43 3.68 -40.01
N VAL A 316 -28.50 4.10 -39.33
CA VAL A 316 -29.60 3.23 -38.89
C VAL A 316 -30.29 2.60 -40.10
N ARG A 317 -30.60 3.39 -41.14
CA ARG A 317 -31.21 2.87 -42.38
C ARG A 317 -30.34 1.81 -43.04
N VAL A 318 -29.03 2.05 -43.17
CA VAL A 318 -28.10 1.09 -43.78
C VAL A 318 -28.05 -0.23 -43.00
N TRP A 319 -27.93 -0.18 -41.68
CA TRP A 319 -27.93 -1.39 -40.86
C TRP A 319 -29.27 -2.14 -40.91
N ALA A 320 -30.39 -1.43 -40.81
CA ALA A 320 -31.72 -2.04 -40.89
C ALA A 320 -31.99 -2.66 -42.27
N GLN A 321 -31.66 -1.97 -43.37
CA GLN A 321 -31.76 -2.52 -44.73
C GLN A 321 -30.89 -3.75 -44.91
N SER A 322 -29.67 -3.76 -44.35
CA SER A 322 -28.81 -4.94 -44.39
C SER A 322 -29.46 -6.14 -43.70
N ILE A 323 -30.20 -5.94 -42.61
CA ILE A 323 -30.93 -7.00 -41.92
C ILE A 323 -32.12 -7.49 -42.75
N VAL A 324 -32.94 -6.56 -43.26
CA VAL A 324 -34.12 -6.88 -44.08
C VAL A 324 -33.71 -7.76 -45.27
N ARG A 325 -32.62 -7.41 -45.96
CA ARG A 325 -32.07 -8.19 -47.07
C ARG A 325 -31.47 -9.52 -46.63
N ALA A 326 -30.65 -9.52 -45.58
CA ALA A 326 -29.93 -10.72 -45.16
C ALA A 326 -30.86 -11.80 -44.57
N GLN A 327 -31.95 -11.39 -43.92
CA GLN A 327 -32.86 -12.31 -43.24
C GLN A 327 -34.17 -12.52 -44.01
N ASN A 328 -34.28 -12.00 -45.24
CA ASN A 328 -35.48 -12.06 -46.08
C ASN A 328 -36.74 -11.72 -45.29
N LEU A 329 -36.73 -10.54 -44.64
CA LEU A 329 -37.90 -10.04 -43.95
C LEU A 329 -38.90 -9.58 -45.02
N VAL A 330 -39.64 -10.53 -45.61
CA VAL A 330 -40.76 -10.28 -46.54
C VAL A 330 -41.97 -9.80 -45.76
#